data_AF-A0A4Q9GYQ4-F1
#
_entry.id   AF-A0A4Q9GYQ4-F1
#
_cell.length_a   1.000
_cell.length_b   1.000
_cell.length_c   1.000
_cell.angle_alpha   90.00
_cell.angle_beta   90.00
_cell.angle_gamma   90.00
#
_symmetry.space_group_name_H-M   'P 1'
#
loop_
_entity.id
_entity.type
_entity.pdbx_description
1 polymer ?
#
loop_
_entity_poly.entity_id
_entity_poly.type
_entity_poly.pdbx_seq_one_letter_code
_entity_poly.pdbx_strand_id
1 'polypeptide(L)'
;MAALTIFWDDLSVETALDFCEYLVRSEDYKLRDLAIWIQGSGGPIDELDGSIGSLVALWSWFKSFREQGLPGVPLGARAAYSVITGRPLDSPLEEGSRLVGESVAHYVFKVILSLDPTAHWAVRAKSGRIAHAWDNTPGISMDGGKHFGPAVGFFTNYPDRLSSNYHNAYAAREAWDDTGLLQSVELLYLAGLPSRPRSTSTTESILSPLLRDDHVGSGHREEIPIAQEMPASITNNGPVSAGAEELIFASVGADVSRLDQAAPLDELAVASVLAELGFVSADGQSVSAVTLLSHGVQVQNVDGFALVETHVAGGRLRGLFLEPMRPSEKEWKSITDAFSALGEKLPAHLANER
;
A
#
# COMPACT_ATOMS: atom_id res chain seq x y z
N MET A 1 -11.12 14.79 6.79
CA MET A 1 -11.31 13.83 5.68
C MET A 1 -10.52 12.61 6.10
N ALA A 2 -11.19 11.48 6.28
CA ALA A 2 -10.56 10.30 6.85
C ALA A 2 -10.52 9.18 5.80
N ALA A 3 -9.32 8.70 5.50
CA ALA A 3 -9.09 7.63 4.52
C ALA A 3 -9.04 6.27 5.23
N LEU A 4 -9.56 5.23 4.59
CA LEU A 4 -9.28 3.86 5.00
C LEU A 4 -7.98 3.41 4.32
N THR A 5 -6.88 3.47 5.06
CA THR A 5 -5.57 3.10 4.52
C THR A 5 -5.31 1.61 4.69
N ILE A 6 -5.08 0.93 3.57
CA ILE A 6 -4.49 -0.39 3.58
C ILE A 6 -2.97 -0.26 3.46
N PHE A 7 -2.29 -0.83 4.45
CA PHE A 7 -0.84 -0.82 4.53
C PHE A 7 -0.28 -2.02 3.82
N TRP A 8 0.44 -1.77 2.73
CA TRP A 8 1.26 -2.76 2.07
C TRP A 8 2.65 -2.18 1.86
N ASP A 9 3.62 -2.90 2.40
CA ASP A 9 5.03 -2.62 2.17
C ASP A 9 5.39 -3.34 0.87
N ASP A 10 6.02 -2.64 -0.08
CA ASP A 10 6.52 -3.16 -1.37
C ASP A 10 5.70 -2.92 -2.66
N LEU A 11 4.63 -2.10 -2.67
CA LEU A 11 3.99 -1.70 -3.94
C LEU A 11 4.67 -0.48 -4.57
N SER A 12 4.86 -0.50 -5.89
CA SER A 12 5.15 0.71 -6.66
C SER A 12 3.94 1.65 -6.66
N VAL A 13 4.13 2.92 -6.99
CA VAL A 13 3.04 3.90 -7.09
C VAL A 13 1.98 3.46 -8.11
N GLU A 14 2.38 3.03 -9.30
CA GLU A 14 1.46 2.56 -10.35
C GLU A 14 0.65 1.34 -9.88
N THR A 15 1.32 0.34 -9.32
CA THR A 15 0.64 -0.85 -8.79
C THR A 15 -0.28 -0.52 -7.61
N ALA A 16 0.09 0.44 -6.76
CA ALA A 16 -0.76 0.90 -5.68
C ALA A 16 -2.03 1.59 -6.21
N LEU A 17 -1.93 2.39 -7.28
CA LEU A 17 -3.10 3.01 -7.94
C LEU A 17 -4.01 1.94 -8.57
N ASP A 18 -3.45 1.03 -9.37
CA ASP A 18 -4.19 -0.07 -9.98
C ASP A 18 -4.91 -0.91 -8.93
N PHE A 19 -4.24 -1.18 -7.82
CA PHE A 19 -4.84 -1.92 -6.73
C PHE A 19 -5.95 -1.13 -6.03
N CYS A 20 -5.75 0.18 -5.85
CA CYS A 20 -6.78 1.04 -5.28
C CYS A 20 -8.04 1.09 -6.15
N GLU A 21 -7.88 1.14 -7.48
CA GLU A 21 -9.00 1.01 -8.42
C GLU A 21 -9.67 -0.36 -8.35
N TYR A 22 -8.88 -1.43 -8.24
CA TYR A 22 -9.40 -2.78 -8.04
C TYR A 22 -10.25 -2.86 -6.77
N LEU A 23 -9.81 -2.27 -5.64
CA LEU A 23 -10.59 -2.25 -4.40
C LEU A 23 -11.94 -1.53 -4.58
N VAL A 24 -11.98 -0.44 -5.34
CA VAL A 24 -13.26 0.24 -5.63
C VAL A 24 -14.16 -0.64 -6.49
N ARG A 25 -13.63 -1.19 -7.59
CA ARG A 25 -14.41 -1.99 -8.54
C ARG A 25 -14.86 -3.34 -7.97
N SER A 26 -14.10 -3.87 -7.01
CA SER A 26 -14.37 -5.18 -6.42
C SER A 26 -15.37 -5.22 -5.28
N GLU A 27 -15.80 -4.06 -4.81
CA GLU A 27 -16.59 -3.94 -3.59
C GLU A 27 -17.84 -4.82 -3.59
N ASP A 28 -18.66 -4.76 -4.65
CA ASP A 28 -19.94 -5.49 -4.71
C ASP A 28 -19.74 -7.01 -4.65
N TYR A 29 -18.79 -7.56 -5.40
CA TYR A 29 -18.59 -9.00 -5.40
C TYR A 29 -17.86 -9.48 -4.14
N LYS A 30 -16.98 -8.67 -3.54
CA LYS A 30 -16.34 -9.01 -2.26
C LYS A 30 -17.34 -9.04 -1.12
N LEU A 31 -18.28 -8.09 -1.07
CA LEU A 31 -19.37 -8.11 -0.11
C LEU A 31 -20.33 -9.29 -0.33
N ARG A 32 -20.57 -9.68 -1.58
CA ARG A 32 -21.35 -10.88 -1.90
C ARG A 32 -20.62 -12.17 -1.48
N ASP A 33 -19.33 -12.31 -1.77
CA ASP A 33 -18.52 -13.45 -1.34
C ASP A 33 -18.56 -13.57 0.19
N LEU A 34 -18.42 -12.44 0.90
CA LEU A 34 -18.57 -12.40 2.36
C LEU A 34 -19.95 -12.87 2.80
N ALA A 35 -21.03 -12.36 2.20
CA ALA A 35 -22.40 -12.77 2.52
C ALA A 35 -22.61 -14.28 2.33
N ILE A 36 -22.09 -14.85 1.23
CA ILE A 36 -22.15 -16.29 0.93
C ILE A 36 -21.41 -17.09 1.99
N TRP A 37 -20.20 -16.70 2.39
CA TRP A 37 -19.44 -17.42 3.41
C TRP A 37 -20.09 -17.32 4.79
N ILE A 38 -20.61 -16.16 5.16
CA ILE A 38 -21.33 -15.97 6.43
C ILE A 38 -22.58 -16.84 6.45
N GLN A 39 -23.42 -16.80 5.40
CA GLN A 39 -24.62 -17.63 5.34
C GLN A 39 -24.28 -19.13 5.31
N GLY A 40 -23.32 -19.54 4.48
CA GLY A 40 -22.93 -20.94 4.31
C GLY A 40 -22.31 -21.57 5.56
N SER A 41 -21.73 -20.75 6.44
CA SER A 41 -21.18 -21.19 7.73
C SER A 41 -22.14 -21.01 8.91
N GLY A 42 -23.37 -20.54 8.67
CA GLY A 42 -24.35 -20.25 9.74
C GLY A 42 -23.98 -19.04 10.60
N GLY A 43 -23.20 -18.11 10.05
CA GLY A 43 -22.78 -16.87 10.70
C GLY A 43 -23.91 -15.83 10.83
N PRO A 44 -23.62 -14.70 11.53
CA PRO A 44 -24.62 -13.75 12.00
C PRO A 44 -25.03 -12.73 10.93
N ILE A 45 -25.48 -13.19 9.76
CA ILE A 45 -25.73 -12.29 8.61
C ILE A 45 -26.76 -11.19 8.91
N ASP A 46 -27.76 -11.49 9.73
CA ASP A 46 -28.83 -10.54 10.09
C ASP A 46 -28.35 -9.44 11.06
N GLU A 47 -27.19 -9.62 11.71
CA GLU A 47 -26.57 -8.62 12.60
C GLU A 47 -25.66 -7.64 11.83
N LEU A 48 -25.45 -7.86 10.53
CA LEU A 48 -24.49 -7.13 9.71
C LEU A 48 -25.13 -5.94 8.99
N ASP A 49 -25.52 -4.96 9.79
CA ASP A 49 -26.28 -3.76 9.40
C ASP A 49 -25.44 -2.54 8.99
N GLY A 50 -24.12 -2.68 8.85
CA GLY A 50 -23.23 -1.55 8.54
C GLY A 50 -23.03 -0.56 9.70
N SER A 51 -23.46 -0.89 10.92
CA SER A 51 -23.16 -0.11 12.12
C SER A 51 -21.81 -0.47 12.73
N ILE A 52 -21.27 0.42 13.57
CA ILE A 52 -20.06 0.15 14.37
C ILE A 52 -20.25 -1.13 15.23
N GLY A 53 -21.44 -1.35 15.78
CA GLY A 53 -21.72 -2.50 16.64
C GLY A 53 -21.62 -3.83 15.90
N SER A 54 -22.00 -3.86 14.62
CA SER A 54 -21.93 -5.07 13.78
C SER A 54 -20.51 -5.60 13.58
N LEU A 55 -19.48 -4.78 13.81
CA LEU A 55 -18.08 -5.21 13.73
C LEU A 55 -17.73 -6.29 14.76
N VAL A 56 -18.40 -6.30 15.92
CA VAL A 56 -18.17 -7.34 16.95
C VAL A 56 -18.66 -8.69 16.44
N ALA A 57 -19.87 -8.75 15.89
CA ALA A 57 -20.44 -9.96 15.32
C ALA A 57 -19.62 -10.48 14.14
N LEU A 58 -19.20 -9.58 13.23
CA LEU A 58 -18.34 -9.92 12.10
C LEU A 58 -17.00 -10.51 12.54
N TRP A 59 -16.36 -9.91 13.55
CA TRP A 59 -15.04 -10.36 14.01
C TRP A 59 -15.10 -11.69 14.74
N SER A 60 -16.09 -11.87 15.62
CA SER A 60 -16.35 -13.14 16.30
C SER A 60 -16.58 -14.26 15.28
N TRP A 61 -17.40 -14.00 14.25
CA TRP A 61 -17.60 -14.93 13.15
C TRP A 61 -16.30 -15.26 12.40
N PHE A 62 -15.53 -14.25 11.97
CA PHE A 62 -14.32 -14.47 11.17
C PHE A 62 -13.30 -15.36 11.91
N LYS A 63 -13.11 -15.14 13.22
CA LYS A 63 -12.23 -15.97 14.06
C LYS A 63 -12.70 -17.43 14.05
N SER A 64 -13.98 -17.67 14.33
CA SER A 64 -14.54 -19.03 14.34
C SER A 64 -14.48 -19.68 12.95
N PHE A 65 -14.80 -18.93 11.89
CA PHE A 65 -14.75 -19.39 10.51
C PHE A 65 -13.33 -19.85 10.11
N ARG A 66 -12.30 -19.12 10.56
CA ARG A 66 -10.90 -19.49 10.39
C ARG A 66 -10.52 -20.73 11.20
N GLU A 67 -10.94 -20.83 12.47
CA GLU A 67 -10.70 -22.01 13.31
C GLU A 67 -11.31 -23.29 12.72
N GLN A 68 -12.43 -23.15 12.00
CA GLN A 68 -13.08 -24.23 11.26
C GLN A 68 -12.40 -24.57 9.92
N GLY A 69 -11.30 -23.89 9.56
CA GLY A 69 -10.58 -24.14 8.32
C GLY A 69 -11.17 -23.47 7.09
N LEU A 70 -11.97 -22.41 7.26
CA LEU A 70 -12.56 -21.59 6.19
C LEU A 70 -13.46 -22.38 5.23
N PRO A 71 -14.51 -23.08 5.74
CA PRO A 71 -15.38 -23.90 4.91
C PRO A 71 -16.03 -23.09 3.78
N GLY A 72 -15.93 -23.61 2.54
CA GLY A 72 -16.47 -22.95 1.35
C GLY A 72 -15.51 -21.98 0.65
N VAL A 73 -14.35 -21.68 1.24
CA VAL A 73 -13.27 -20.96 0.53
C VAL A 73 -12.56 -21.95 -0.41
N PRO A 74 -12.47 -21.68 -1.73
CA PRO A 74 -11.84 -22.62 -2.66
C PRO A 74 -10.36 -22.83 -2.36
N LEU A 75 -9.91 -24.10 -2.41
CA LEU A 75 -8.49 -24.44 -2.26
C LEU A 75 -7.66 -23.78 -3.37
N GLY A 76 -6.59 -23.08 -2.99
CA GLY A 76 -5.71 -22.38 -3.92
C GLY A 76 -6.24 -21.02 -4.39
N ALA A 77 -7.41 -20.58 -3.94
CA ALA A 77 -7.82 -19.19 -4.12
C ALA A 77 -6.83 -18.26 -3.42
N ARG A 78 -6.49 -17.16 -4.09
CA ARG A 78 -5.52 -16.19 -3.61
C ARG A 78 -6.18 -14.85 -3.36
N ALA A 79 -5.69 -14.16 -2.34
CA ALA A 79 -6.02 -12.77 -2.11
C ALA A 79 -5.50 -11.92 -3.28
N ALA A 80 -6.19 -10.82 -3.60
CA ALA A 80 -5.75 -9.90 -4.65
C ALA A 80 -4.33 -9.39 -4.39
N TYR A 81 -4.03 -9.09 -3.13
CA TYR A 81 -2.69 -8.69 -2.72
C TYR A 81 -1.61 -9.72 -3.09
N SER A 82 -1.85 -11.01 -2.80
CA SER A 82 -0.88 -12.07 -3.08
C SER A 82 -0.67 -12.27 -4.58
N VAL A 83 -1.70 -12.00 -5.38
CA VAL A 83 -1.61 -12.02 -6.85
C VAL A 83 -0.80 -10.82 -7.35
N ILE A 84 -1.11 -9.61 -6.86
CA ILE A 84 -0.46 -8.36 -7.28
C ILE A 84 1.02 -8.32 -6.91
N THR A 85 1.36 -8.77 -5.71
CA THR A 85 2.76 -8.77 -5.25
C THR A 85 3.55 -9.99 -5.74
N GLY A 86 2.88 -10.99 -6.31
CA GLY A 86 3.50 -12.27 -6.65
C GLY A 86 4.02 -13.05 -5.43
N ARG A 87 3.59 -12.69 -4.22
CA ARG A 87 4.03 -13.29 -2.94
C ARG A 87 2.88 -14.04 -2.27
N PRO A 88 2.56 -15.26 -2.73
CA PRO A 88 1.60 -16.11 -2.03
C PRO A 88 2.14 -16.48 -0.65
N LEU A 89 1.24 -16.73 0.30
CA LEU A 89 1.61 -17.37 1.57
C LEU A 89 1.83 -18.87 1.37
N ASP A 90 2.73 -19.44 2.19
CA ASP A 90 3.09 -20.86 2.11
C ASP A 90 1.94 -21.78 2.57
N SER A 91 1.07 -21.28 3.43
CA SER A 91 -0.04 -22.04 3.99
C SER A 91 -1.37 -21.72 3.28
N PRO A 92 -2.08 -22.73 2.74
CA PRO A 92 -3.40 -22.53 2.15
C PRO A 92 -4.42 -21.91 3.11
N LEU A 93 -4.32 -22.22 4.40
CA LEU A 93 -5.19 -21.64 5.43
C LEU A 93 -4.92 -20.14 5.62
N GLU A 94 -3.65 -19.74 5.55
CA GLU A 94 -3.26 -18.34 5.70
C GLU A 94 -3.66 -17.54 4.46
N GLU A 95 -3.44 -18.10 3.28
CA GLU A 95 -3.85 -17.48 2.01
C GLU A 95 -5.38 -17.33 1.94
N GLY A 96 -6.13 -18.36 2.33
CA GLY A 96 -7.59 -18.28 2.45
C GLY A 96 -8.03 -17.25 3.50
N SER A 97 -7.32 -17.16 4.63
CA SER A 97 -7.61 -16.17 5.67
C SER A 97 -7.43 -14.75 5.14
N ARG A 98 -6.39 -14.51 4.35
CA ARG A 98 -6.11 -13.22 3.70
C ARG A 98 -7.19 -12.86 2.69
N LEU A 99 -7.65 -13.81 1.87
CA LEU A 99 -8.74 -13.61 0.92
C LEU A 99 -10.07 -13.23 1.61
N VAL A 100 -10.43 -13.93 2.69
CA VAL A 100 -11.63 -13.59 3.47
C VAL A 100 -11.44 -12.24 4.17
N GLY A 101 -10.23 -11.97 4.67
CA GLY A 101 -9.85 -10.70 5.28
C GLY A 101 -10.02 -9.49 4.35
N GLU A 102 -9.74 -9.62 3.05
CA GLU A 102 -10.04 -8.58 2.06
C GLU A 102 -11.55 -8.28 2.03
N SER A 103 -12.39 -9.32 2.02
CA SER A 103 -13.86 -9.15 1.97
C SER A 103 -14.40 -8.53 3.27
N VAL A 104 -13.84 -8.91 4.42
CA VAL A 104 -14.09 -8.24 5.72
C VAL A 104 -13.72 -6.76 5.65
N ALA A 105 -12.60 -6.40 5.00
CA ALA A 105 -12.19 -5.01 4.86
C ALA A 105 -13.20 -4.18 4.06
N HIS A 106 -13.82 -4.73 3.01
CA HIS A 106 -14.89 -4.04 2.28
C HIS A 106 -16.11 -3.78 3.17
N TYR A 107 -16.47 -4.72 4.05
CA TYR A 107 -17.57 -4.48 5.00
C TYR A 107 -17.20 -3.38 6.01
N VAL A 108 -15.98 -3.41 6.55
CA VAL A 108 -15.47 -2.34 7.43
C VAL A 108 -15.52 -0.98 6.71
N PHE A 109 -15.19 -0.94 5.42
CA PHE A 109 -15.30 0.27 4.62
C PHE A 109 -16.75 0.78 4.50
N LYS A 110 -17.74 -0.11 4.34
CA LYS A 110 -19.16 0.27 4.40
C LYS A 110 -19.56 0.85 5.76
N VAL A 111 -19.09 0.25 6.86
CA VAL A 111 -19.31 0.79 8.21
C VAL A 111 -18.69 2.18 8.34
N ILE A 112 -17.50 2.39 7.78
CA ILE A 112 -16.82 3.70 7.80
C ILE A 112 -17.57 4.74 6.96
N LEU A 113 -18.00 4.38 5.74
CA LEU A 113 -18.79 5.26 4.87
C LEU A 113 -20.10 5.72 5.52
N SER A 114 -20.72 4.88 6.36
CA SER A 114 -21.94 5.25 7.09
C SER A 114 -21.69 6.31 8.17
N LEU A 115 -20.44 6.46 8.64
CA LEU A 115 -20.00 7.41 9.66
C LEU A 115 -19.38 8.68 9.05
N ASP A 116 -18.63 8.52 7.96
CA ASP A 116 -18.03 9.60 7.19
C ASP A 116 -18.17 9.31 5.68
N PRO A 117 -19.17 9.90 5.01
CA PRO A 117 -19.36 9.73 3.57
C PRO A 117 -18.20 10.24 2.70
N THR A 118 -17.21 10.93 3.29
CA THR A 118 -16.00 11.39 2.60
C THR A 118 -14.85 10.37 2.63
N ALA A 119 -15.08 9.22 3.26
CA ALA A 119 -14.09 8.16 3.31
C ALA A 119 -13.84 7.55 1.93
N HIS A 120 -12.58 7.20 1.68
CA HIS A 120 -12.10 6.59 0.44
C HIS A 120 -11.03 5.56 0.77
N TRP A 121 -10.81 4.63 -0.16
CA TRP A 121 -9.68 3.70 -0.11
C TRP A 121 -8.36 4.44 -0.26
N ALA A 122 -7.36 4.04 0.51
CA ALA A 122 -5.99 4.43 0.30
C ALA A 122 -5.06 3.23 0.37
N VAL A 123 -4.03 3.21 -0.48
CA VAL A 123 -3.03 2.13 -0.54
C VAL A 123 -1.66 2.69 -0.22
N ARG A 124 -0.87 2.02 0.63
CA ARG A 124 0.51 2.42 0.86
C ARG A 124 1.46 1.90 -0.22
N ALA A 125 2.36 2.76 -0.68
CA ALA A 125 3.46 2.43 -1.60
C ALA A 125 4.82 2.48 -0.87
N LYS A 126 5.82 1.73 -1.37
CA LYS A 126 7.14 1.54 -0.74
C LYS A 126 8.00 2.80 -0.77
N SER A 127 8.06 3.47 -1.91
CA SER A 127 8.81 4.69 -2.17
C SER A 127 8.04 5.54 -3.19
N GLY A 128 8.08 6.86 -3.00
CA GLY A 128 7.28 7.82 -3.77
C GLY A 128 7.01 9.11 -3.01
N ARG A 129 6.80 10.22 -3.72
CA ARG A 129 6.20 11.46 -3.18
C ARG A 129 4.69 11.54 -3.43
N ILE A 130 4.05 12.37 -2.62
CA ILE A 130 2.62 12.47 -2.32
C ILE A 130 1.75 12.54 -3.60
N ALA A 131 0.95 11.50 -3.86
CA ALA A 131 -0.32 11.69 -4.55
C ALA A 131 -1.37 11.96 -3.45
N HIS A 132 -1.64 13.23 -3.18
CA HIS A 132 -2.63 13.61 -2.19
C HIS A 132 -3.94 12.88 -2.51
N ALA A 133 -4.47 12.14 -1.54
CA ALA A 133 -5.86 11.72 -1.54
C ALA A 133 -6.74 12.94 -1.27
N TRP A 134 -6.75 13.89 -2.20
CA TRP A 134 -7.67 15.01 -2.24
C TRP A 134 -8.73 14.69 -3.31
N ASP A 135 -9.97 15.08 -3.02
CA ASP A 135 -11.14 15.03 -3.91
C ASP A 135 -11.90 13.69 -4.08
N ASN A 136 -12.13 12.94 -2.99
CA ASN A 136 -12.97 11.71 -2.98
C ASN A 136 -12.50 10.61 -3.96
N THR A 137 -11.27 10.69 -4.44
CA THR A 137 -10.64 9.68 -5.29
C THR A 137 -9.80 8.71 -4.44
N PRO A 138 -9.71 7.44 -4.84
CA PRO A 138 -8.81 6.47 -4.19
C PRO A 138 -7.36 6.99 -4.26
N GLY A 139 -6.59 6.85 -3.17
CA GLY A 139 -5.28 7.55 -3.04
C GLY A 139 -4.14 6.70 -2.50
N ILE A 140 -2.91 7.26 -2.48
CA ILE A 140 -1.73 6.59 -1.91
C ILE A 140 -1.34 7.23 -0.58
N SER A 141 -1.07 6.42 0.45
CA SER A 141 -0.62 6.89 1.77
C SER A 141 0.84 6.50 2.01
N MET A 142 1.66 7.39 2.57
CA MET A 142 3.09 7.13 2.81
C MET A 142 3.48 7.51 4.24
N ASP A 143 4.64 7.03 4.70
CA ASP A 143 5.16 7.34 6.03
C ASP A 143 5.55 8.82 6.16
N GLY A 144 5.17 9.43 7.29
CA GLY A 144 5.50 10.82 7.65
C GLY A 144 4.29 11.69 7.94
N GLY A 145 3.12 11.38 7.36
CA GLY A 145 1.85 11.93 7.79
C GLY A 145 1.28 11.09 8.93
N LYS A 146 0.78 11.72 10.01
CA LYS A 146 -0.07 11.03 10.99
C LYS A 146 -1.41 10.68 10.34
N HIS A 147 -1.41 9.71 9.42
CA HIS A 147 -2.62 9.20 8.82
C HIS A 147 -3.22 8.15 9.74
N PHE A 148 -4.22 8.60 10.50
CA PHE A 148 -5.09 7.78 11.32
C PHE A 148 -6.15 7.16 10.40
N GLY A 149 -5.84 5.98 9.85
CA GLY A 149 -6.80 5.12 9.18
C GLY A 149 -6.71 3.71 9.80
N PRO A 150 -7.81 2.95 9.94
CA PRO A 150 -7.74 1.58 10.39
C PRO A 150 -6.88 0.81 9.40
N ALA A 151 -5.70 0.41 9.84
CA ALA A 151 -4.80 -0.37 9.01
C ALA A 151 -5.49 -1.66 8.64
N VAL A 152 -6.00 -1.78 7.42
CA VAL A 152 -6.50 -3.06 6.89
C VAL A 152 -5.38 -4.10 6.80
N GLY A 153 -4.11 -3.65 6.86
CA GLY A 153 -2.95 -4.51 7.14
C GLY A 153 -3.11 -5.34 8.42
N PHE A 154 -3.97 -4.95 9.36
CA PHE A 154 -4.35 -5.75 10.52
C PHE A 154 -5.12 -7.02 10.13
N PHE A 155 -5.96 -6.95 9.09
CA PHE A 155 -6.79 -8.06 8.61
C PHE A 155 -6.06 -8.92 7.59
N THR A 156 -5.28 -8.32 6.69
CA THR A 156 -4.53 -9.05 5.65
C THR A 156 -3.23 -9.67 6.17
N ASN A 157 -2.60 -9.11 7.21
CA ASN A 157 -1.39 -9.65 7.84
C ASN A 157 -1.69 -10.36 9.17
N TYR A 158 -2.96 -10.73 9.38
CA TYR A 158 -3.40 -11.52 10.53
C TYR A 158 -2.59 -12.83 10.71
N PRO A 159 -2.26 -13.60 9.65
CA PRO A 159 -1.40 -14.77 9.78
C PRO A 159 0.02 -14.44 10.23
N ASP A 160 0.64 -13.42 9.62
CA ASP A 160 2.02 -13.02 9.89
C ASP A 160 2.21 -12.57 11.35
N ARG A 161 1.19 -11.95 11.95
CA ARG A 161 1.21 -11.51 13.36
C ARG A 161 1.00 -12.64 14.38
N LEU A 162 0.47 -13.79 13.95
CA LEU A 162 0.33 -14.99 14.80
C LEU A 162 1.59 -15.85 14.79
N SER A 163 2.30 -15.88 13.66
CA SER A 163 3.52 -16.68 13.49
C SER A 163 4.79 -15.96 13.95
N SER A 164 4.82 -14.63 13.89
CA SER A 164 5.99 -13.84 14.29
C SER A 164 5.94 -13.44 15.77
N ASN A 165 7.05 -13.68 16.48
CA ASN A 165 7.33 -13.21 17.85
C ASN A 165 7.47 -11.68 17.96
N TYR A 166 6.71 -10.90 17.18
CA TYR A 166 6.74 -9.44 17.26
C TYR A 166 6.33 -8.99 18.66
N HIS A 167 7.19 -8.17 19.27
CA HIS A 167 7.19 -7.74 20.68
C HIS A 167 5.94 -6.99 21.18
N ASN A 168 4.84 -6.94 20.43
CA ASN A 168 3.57 -6.38 20.87
C ASN A 168 2.57 -7.48 21.24
N ALA A 169 2.94 -8.33 22.20
CA ALA A 169 2.04 -9.31 22.82
C ALA A 169 0.74 -8.67 23.40
N TYR A 170 0.75 -7.36 23.64
CA TYR A 170 -0.42 -6.58 24.05
C TYR A 170 -1.42 -6.39 22.91
N ALA A 171 -0.96 -5.92 21.74
CA ALA A 171 -1.80 -5.76 20.54
C ALA A 171 -2.32 -7.11 20.03
N ALA A 172 -1.52 -8.17 20.16
CA ALA A 172 -1.96 -9.53 19.81
C ALA A 172 -3.03 -10.06 20.79
N ARG A 173 -3.00 -9.72 22.07
CA ARG A 173 -4.05 -10.15 23.03
C ARG A 173 -5.37 -9.41 22.83
N GLU A 174 -5.34 -8.10 22.61
CA GLU A 174 -6.54 -7.29 22.35
C GLU A 174 -7.17 -7.64 20.99
N ALA A 175 -6.37 -8.04 20.00
CA ALA A 175 -6.86 -8.52 18.70
C ALA A 175 -7.75 -9.77 18.79
N TRP A 176 -7.58 -10.60 19.83
CA TRP A 176 -8.31 -11.86 20.00
C TRP A 176 -9.64 -11.72 20.74
N ASP A 177 -9.91 -10.57 21.37
CA ASP A 177 -11.24 -10.30 21.90
C ASP A 177 -12.25 -10.13 20.75
N ASP A 178 -13.52 -10.41 20.98
CA ASP A 178 -14.60 -10.15 20.02
C ASP A 178 -14.70 -8.66 19.69
N THR A 179 -14.23 -7.79 20.59
CA THR A 179 -14.19 -6.35 20.38
C THR A 179 -12.94 -5.84 19.64
N GLY A 180 -11.95 -6.69 19.32
CA GLY A 180 -10.68 -6.24 18.75
C GLY A 180 -10.81 -5.48 17.43
N LEU A 181 -11.73 -5.90 16.55
CA LEU A 181 -12.03 -5.17 15.31
C LEU A 181 -12.64 -3.80 15.58
N LEU A 182 -13.62 -3.76 16.50
CA LEU A 182 -14.26 -2.52 16.94
C LEU A 182 -13.22 -1.55 17.50
N GLN A 183 -12.42 -1.99 18.48
CA GLN A 183 -11.38 -1.18 19.12
C GLN A 183 -10.38 -0.63 18.09
N SER A 184 -10.01 -1.42 17.08
CA SER A 184 -9.12 -0.98 16.01
C SER A 184 -9.75 0.15 15.18
N VAL A 185 -11.03 0.04 14.83
CA VAL A 185 -11.75 1.12 14.13
C VAL A 185 -11.93 2.34 15.03
N GLU A 186 -12.26 2.17 16.31
CA GLU A 186 -12.40 3.30 17.24
C GLU A 186 -11.07 4.04 17.44
N LEU A 187 -9.98 3.31 17.69
CA LEU A 187 -8.66 3.87 17.94
C LEU A 187 -8.07 4.54 16.70
N LEU A 188 -8.15 3.86 15.55
CA LEU A 188 -7.45 4.30 14.35
C LEU A 188 -8.27 5.27 13.49
N TYR A 189 -9.60 5.31 13.67
CA TYR A 189 -10.48 6.14 12.86
C TYR A 189 -11.24 7.17 13.70
N LEU A 190 -12.01 6.72 14.70
CA LEU A 190 -12.90 7.63 15.44
C LEU A 190 -12.13 8.62 16.32
N ALA A 191 -10.96 8.26 16.83
CA ALA A 191 -10.12 9.17 17.60
C ALA A 191 -9.70 10.42 16.83
N GLY A 192 -9.67 10.36 15.48
CA GLY A 192 -9.33 11.47 14.60
C GLY A 192 -10.52 12.30 14.11
N LEU A 193 -11.76 11.85 14.33
CA LEU A 193 -12.94 12.55 13.84
C LEU A 193 -13.46 13.56 14.88
N PRO A 194 -13.82 14.80 14.48
CA PRO A 194 -14.56 15.70 15.35
C PRO A 194 -15.86 15.02 15.76
N SER A 195 -16.32 15.22 17.00
CA SER A 195 -17.51 14.57 17.57
C SER A 195 -18.74 14.76 16.69
N ARG A 196 -18.95 13.85 15.73
CA ARG A 196 -20.12 13.80 14.86
C ARG A 196 -21.17 12.91 15.51
N PRO A 197 -22.48 13.23 15.35
CA PRO A 197 -23.52 12.31 15.75
C PRO A 197 -23.30 10.98 15.03
N ARG A 198 -23.17 9.90 15.81
CA ARG A 198 -23.01 8.55 15.27
C ARG A 198 -24.27 8.21 14.48
N SER A 199 -24.10 7.80 13.22
CA SER A 199 -25.21 7.39 12.37
C SER A 199 -26.03 6.32 13.08
N THR A 200 -27.35 6.41 12.92
CA THR A 200 -28.29 5.45 13.49
C THR A 200 -28.25 4.17 12.67
N SER A 201 -27.99 3.04 13.33
CA SER A 201 -28.11 1.68 12.78
C SER A 201 -29.35 1.58 11.88
N THR A 202 -29.18 1.06 10.67
CA THR A 202 -30.30 0.53 9.90
C THR A 202 -30.68 -0.78 10.57
N THR A 203 -31.94 -1.00 10.93
CA THR A 203 -32.33 -2.26 11.61
C THR A 203 -32.21 -3.51 10.72
N GLU A 204 -31.76 -3.37 9.48
CA GLU A 204 -31.66 -4.42 8.47
C GLU A 204 -30.21 -4.63 8.04
N SER A 205 -29.84 -5.90 7.81
CA SER A 205 -28.54 -6.28 7.29
C SER A 205 -28.29 -5.70 5.90
N ILE A 206 -27.09 -5.17 5.67
CA ILE A 206 -26.64 -4.70 4.36
C ILE A 206 -26.12 -5.84 3.48
N LEU A 207 -25.87 -7.03 4.06
CA LEU A 207 -25.38 -8.21 3.34
C LEU A 207 -26.51 -9.15 2.91
N SER A 208 -27.57 -9.29 3.71
CA SER A 208 -28.70 -10.19 3.40
C SER A 208 -29.35 -9.93 2.02
N PRO A 209 -29.51 -8.68 1.54
CA PRO A 209 -30.01 -8.42 0.19
C PRO A 209 -29.14 -9.00 -0.93
N LEU A 210 -27.82 -9.04 -0.75
CA LEU A 210 -26.85 -9.48 -1.78
C LEU A 210 -26.97 -10.96 -2.15
N LEU A 211 -27.67 -11.74 -1.31
CA LEU A 211 -27.93 -13.18 -1.51
C LEU A 211 -29.18 -13.47 -2.34
N ARG A 212 -30.07 -12.48 -2.49
CA ARG A 212 -31.35 -12.65 -3.22
C ARG A 212 -31.21 -12.36 -4.71
N ASP A 213 -30.16 -11.65 -5.09
CA ASP A 213 -29.89 -11.33 -6.48
C ASP A 213 -29.38 -12.58 -7.19
N ASP A 214 -30.27 -13.24 -7.94
CA ASP A 214 -29.96 -14.26 -8.95
C ASP A 214 -29.16 -13.68 -10.13
N HIS A 215 -28.21 -12.76 -9.90
CA HIS A 215 -27.32 -12.28 -10.94
C HIS A 215 -26.50 -13.47 -11.46
N VAL A 216 -27.03 -14.10 -12.50
CA VAL A 216 -26.40 -15.08 -13.40
C VAL A 216 -25.23 -14.35 -14.05
N GLY A 217 -24.14 -14.26 -13.31
CA GLY A 217 -23.09 -13.30 -13.56
C GLY A 217 -21.96 -13.45 -12.56
N SER A 218 -21.46 -14.67 -12.39
CA SER A 218 -20.03 -14.86 -12.05
C SER A 218 -19.10 -14.27 -13.13
N GLY A 219 -19.67 -13.77 -14.23
CA GLY A 219 -19.04 -12.97 -15.29
C GLY A 219 -18.67 -11.58 -14.79
N HIS A 220 -17.71 -11.55 -13.88
CA HIS A 220 -16.42 -10.90 -14.05
C HIS A 220 -15.81 -10.96 -12.66
N ARG A 221 -15.19 -12.10 -12.30
CA ARG A 221 -13.95 -12.00 -11.55
C ARG A 221 -13.06 -11.13 -12.43
N GLU A 222 -13.15 -9.82 -12.23
CA GLU A 222 -12.29 -8.88 -12.94
C GLU A 222 -10.87 -9.35 -12.71
N GLU A 223 -10.11 -9.39 -13.80
CA GLU A 223 -8.71 -9.77 -13.74
C GLU A 223 -8.07 -8.84 -12.72
N ILE A 224 -7.57 -9.45 -11.63
CA ILE A 224 -6.75 -8.74 -10.67
C ILE A 224 -5.61 -8.16 -11.50
N PRO A 225 -5.35 -6.83 -11.46
CA PRO A 225 -4.27 -6.24 -12.23
C PRO A 225 -2.99 -6.97 -11.85
N ILE A 226 -2.50 -7.81 -12.75
CA ILE A 226 -1.23 -8.49 -12.54
C ILE A 226 -0.22 -7.39 -12.72
N ALA A 227 0.49 -7.01 -11.66
CA ALA A 227 1.63 -6.13 -11.79
C ALA A 227 2.48 -6.71 -12.93
N GLN A 228 2.65 -5.96 -14.03
CA GLN A 228 3.57 -6.40 -15.08
C GLN A 228 4.86 -6.72 -14.35
N GLU A 229 5.28 -7.99 -14.43
CA GLU A 229 6.43 -8.47 -13.68
C GLU A 229 7.58 -7.51 -13.97
N MET A 230 7.89 -6.62 -13.01
CA MET A 230 9.20 -6.01 -12.98
C MET A 230 10.13 -7.22 -12.93
N PRO A 231 10.97 -7.42 -13.96
CA PRO A 231 11.67 -8.68 -14.19
C PRO A 231 12.33 -9.09 -12.90
N ALA A 232 11.79 -10.12 -12.23
CA ALA A 232 11.96 -10.46 -10.82
C ALA A 232 13.10 -9.67 -10.17
N SER A 233 12.85 -8.38 -9.87
CA SER A 233 13.88 -7.55 -9.28
C SER A 233 13.90 -7.98 -7.84
N ILE A 234 14.81 -8.92 -7.61
CA ILE A 234 15.19 -9.56 -6.37
C ILE A 234 14.84 -8.63 -5.19
N THR A 235 13.63 -8.77 -4.63
CA THR A 235 13.25 -8.05 -3.41
C THR A 235 13.96 -8.74 -2.27
N ASN A 236 15.23 -8.38 -2.14
CA ASN A 236 16.19 -9.08 -1.33
C ASN A 236 16.36 -8.20 -0.08
N ASN A 237 15.64 -8.52 1.00
CA ASN A 237 15.65 -7.79 2.28
C ASN A 237 16.82 -8.16 3.22
N GLY A 238 17.81 -8.92 2.76
CA GLY A 238 19.10 -9.06 3.43
C GLY A 238 19.86 -7.73 3.62
N PRO A 239 20.79 -7.69 4.59
CA PRO A 239 21.35 -6.47 5.14
C PRO A 239 22.06 -5.61 4.09
N VAL A 240 21.73 -4.32 4.06
CA VAL A 240 22.50 -3.30 3.33
C VAL A 240 23.90 -3.24 3.92
N SER A 241 24.94 -3.21 3.07
CA SER A 241 26.33 -3.05 3.49
C SER A 241 26.46 -1.84 4.42
N ALA A 242 27.15 -2.00 5.56
CA ALA A 242 27.39 -0.89 6.49
C ALA A 242 28.03 0.30 5.76
N GLY A 243 27.32 1.43 5.69
CA GLY A 243 27.80 2.68 5.08
C GLY A 243 27.08 3.15 3.82
N ALA A 244 26.15 2.37 3.25
CA ALA A 244 25.27 2.86 2.19
C ALA A 244 23.97 3.41 2.81
N GLU A 245 23.86 4.74 2.86
CA GLU A 245 22.65 5.45 3.30
C GLU A 245 21.90 6.03 2.08
N GLU A 246 20.60 6.28 2.22
CA GLU A 246 19.81 7.01 1.22
C GLU A 246 20.28 8.47 1.13
N LEU A 247 20.39 8.96 -0.11
CA LEU A 247 20.92 10.30 -0.40
C LEU A 247 19.99 11.08 -1.31
N ILE A 248 20.06 12.40 -1.21
CA ILE A 248 19.30 13.32 -2.03
C ILE A 248 20.26 14.21 -2.79
N PHE A 249 20.09 14.29 -4.11
CA PHE A 249 20.80 15.24 -4.96
C PHE A 249 19.85 16.37 -5.35
N ALA A 250 20.12 17.58 -4.88
CA ALA A 250 19.26 18.75 -5.10
C ALA A 250 20.07 20.06 -5.14
N SER A 251 19.43 21.15 -5.59
CA SER A 251 20.09 22.47 -5.63
C SER A 251 20.61 22.89 -4.24
N VAL A 252 21.74 23.60 -4.18
CA VAL A 252 22.29 24.12 -2.92
C VAL A 252 21.26 24.99 -2.20
N GLY A 253 21.06 24.72 -0.90
CA GLY A 253 20.07 25.43 -0.09
C GLY A 253 18.62 24.95 -0.27
N ALA A 254 18.39 23.88 -1.03
CA ALA A 254 17.08 23.24 -1.09
C ALA A 254 16.66 22.72 0.29
N ASP A 255 15.40 22.97 0.65
CA ASP A 255 14.74 22.29 1.76
C ASP A 255 14.32 20.90 1.27
N VAL A 256 14.93 19.86 1.84
CA VAL A 256 14.62 18.46 1.52
C VAL A 256 13.13 18.16 1.70
N SER A 257 12.46 18.76 2.69
CA SER A 257 11.03 18.55 2.90
C SER A 257 10.15 19.26 1.86
N ARG A 258 10.74 20.17 1.06
CA ARG A 258 10.03 21.04 0.10
C ARG A 258 10.78 21.19 -1.24
N LEU A 259 11.26 20.08 -1.80
CA LEU A 259 11.97 20.12 -3.09
C LEU A 259 11.12 20.67 -4.25
N ASP A 260 9.79 20.74 -4.14
CA ASP A 260 8.94 21.46 -5.12
C ASP A 260 9.34 22.93 -5.30
N GLN A 261 10.02 23.50 -4.29
CA GLN A 261 10.49 24.90 -4.26
C GLN A 261 11.97 25.04 -4.56
N ALA A 262 12.70 23.93 -4.72
CA ALA A 262 14.12 23.94 -5.05
C ALA A 262 14.37 24.55 -6.44
N ALA A 263 15.58 25.07 -6.67
CA ALA A 263 15.96 25.48 -8.02
C ALA A 263 16.02 24.24 -8.94
N PRO A 264 15.66 24.37 -10.23
CA PRO A 264 15.68 23.23 -11.13
C PRO A 264 17.12 22.75 -11.37
N LEU A 265 17.29 21.44 -11.47
CA LEU A 265 18.53 20.80 -11.90
C LEU A 265 18.65 20.85 -13.43
N ASP A 266 19.86 20.67 -13.95
CA ASP A 266 20.10 20.49 -15.38
C ASP A 266 19.83 19.02 -15.75
N GLU A 267 18.70 18.78 -16.42
CA GLU A 267 18.22 17.44 -16.76
C GLU A 267 19.15 16.71 -17.72
N LEU A 268 19.84 17.42 -18.62
CA LEU A 268 20.78 16.82 -19.57
C LEU A 268 22.05 16.37 -18.85
N ALA A 269 22.58 17.22 -17.96
CA ALA A 269 23.77 16.88 -17.18
C ALA A 269 23.50 15.69 -16.23
N VAL A 270 22.33 15.67 -15.59
CA VAL A 270 21.91 14.55 -14.73
C VAL A 270 21.75 13.26 -15.55
N ALA A 271 21.03 13.31 -16.67
CA ALA A 271 20.84 12.14 -17.53
C ALA A 271 22.18 11.57 -18.03
N SER A 272 23.13 12.44 -18.39
CA SER A 272 24.48 12.02 -18.80
C SER A 272 25.19 11.25 -17.70
N VAL A 273 25.18 11.75 -16.46
CA VAL A 273 25.83 11.07 -15.32
C VAL A 273 25.14 9.73 -15.01
N LEU A 274 23.81 9.68 -15.05
CA LEU A 274 23.07 8.45 -14.85
C LEU A 274 23.38 7.41 -15.93
N ALA A 275 23.42 7.81 -17.20
CA ALA A 275 23.79 6.93 -18.31
C ALA A 275 25.25 6.44 -18.21
N GLU A 276 26.18 7.30 -17.82
CA GLU A 276 27.60 6.94 -17.58
C GLU A 276 27.76 5.94 -16.44
N LEU A 277 26.92 6.06 -15.39
CA LEU A 277 26.85 5.11 -14.28
C LEU A 277 26.03 3.85 -14.61
N GLY A 278 25.57 3.69 -15.85
CA GLY A 278 24.81 2.52 -16.28
C GLY A 278 23.40 2.44 -15.69
N PHE A 279 22.75 3.57 -15.39
CA PHE A 279 21.32 3.56 -15.08
C PHE A 279 20.48 3.43 -16.35
N VAL A 280 19.38 2.70 -16.23
CA VAL A 280 18.38 2.48 -17.28
C VAL A 280 16.97 2.68 -16.72
N SER A 281 16.02 3.05 -17.57
CA SER A 281 14.60 3.05 -17.23
C SER A 281 14.03 1.64 -17.08
N ALA A 282 12.79 1.53 -16.58
CA ALA A 282 12.10 0.25 -16.36
C ALA A 282 12.00 -0.64 -17.63
N ASP A 283 11.97 -0.03 -18.81
CA ASP A 283 11.98 -0.70 -20.12
C ASP A 283 13.40 -1.04 -20.64
N GLY A 284 14.43 -0.82 -19.82
CA GLY A 284 15.84 -1.08 -20.12
C GLY A 284 16.48 -0.05 -21.06
N GLN A 285 15.80 1.06 -21.37
CA GLN A 285 16.38 2.12 -22.20
C GLN A 285 17.36 2.99 -21.41
N SER A 286 18.30 3.61 -22.12
CA SER A 286 19.22 4.57 -21.52
C SER A 286 18.46 5.79 -21.00
N VAL A 287 18.86 6.29 -19.83
CA VAL A 287 18.23 7.44 -19.19
C VAL A 287 18.41 8.70 -20.04
N SER A 288 17.30 9.35 -20.39
CA SER A 288 17.28 10.61 -21.12
C SER A 288 16.74 11.75 -20.26
N ALA A 289 17.02 13.00 -20.63
CA ALA A 289 16.42 14.16 -19.96
C ALA A 289 14.88 14.11 -19.99
N VAL A 290 14.28 13.59 -21.06
CA VAL A 290 12.82 13.44 -21.17
C VAL A 290 12.32 12.42 -20.15
N THR A 291 13.03 11.30 -19.97
CA THR A 291 12.73 10.29 -18.95
C THR A 291 12.70 10.89 -17.55
N LEU A 292 13.62 11.82 -17.26
CA LEU A 292 13.74 12.45 -15.95
C LEU A 292 12.69 13.53 -15.66
N LEU A 293 11.95 13.99 -16.66
CA LEU A 293 10.92 15.03 -16.52
C LEU A 293 9.54 14.50 -16.10
N SER A 294 9.40 13.18 -15.97
CA SER A 294 8.22 12.56 -15.37
C SER A 294 8.44 12.40 -13.87
N HIS A 295 7.52 12.90 -13.05
CA HIS A 295 7.62 12.80 -11.60
C HIS A 295 7.51 11.34 -11.13
N GLY A 296 8.34 10.93 -10.17
CA GLY A 296 8.28 9.60 -9.58
C GLY A 296 8.84 8.51 -10.51
N VAL A 297 9.51 8.89 -11.59
CA VAL A 297 10.19 7.92 -12.44
C VAL A 297 11.37 7.34 -11.67
N GLN A 298 11.40 6.01 -11.64
CA GLN A 298 12.48 5.24 -11.10
C GLN A 298 13.37 4.73 -12.24
N VAL A 299 14.67 4.92 -12.09
CA VAL A 299 15.71 4.36 -12.96
C VAL A 299 16.65 3.52 -12.11
N GLN A 300 17.08 2.39 -12.62
CA GLN A 300 17.88 1.42 -11.88
C GLN A 300 19.23 1.25 -12.57
N ASN A 301 20.30 1.12 -11.78
CA ASN A 301 21.58 0.71 -12.33
C ASN A 301 21.45 -0.72 -12.92
N VAL A 302 22.08 -0.98 -14.07
CA VAL A 302 22.00 -2.27 -14.80
C VAL A 302 22.45 -3.49 -13.98
N ASP A 303 23.37 -3.29 -13.02
CA ASP A 303 23.86 -4.33 -12.13
C ASP A 303 23.01 -4.41 -10.83
N GLY A 304 21.96 -3.58 -10.73
CA GLY A 304 20.92 -3.66 -9.70
C GLY A 304 21.32 -3.14 -8.32
N PHE A 305 22.45 -2.45 -8.17
CA PHE A 305 22.96 -2.03 -6.86
C PHE A 305 22.51 -0.64 -6.39
N ALA A 306 21.76 0.10 -7.22
CA ALA A 306 21.16 1.37 -6.83
C ALA A 306 19.90 1.69 -7.64
N LEU A 307 18.99 2.44 -7.00
CA LEU A 307 17.78 2.99 -7.58
C LEU A 307 17.82 4.51 -7.47
N VAL A 308 17.32 5.20 -8.49
CA VAL A 308 17.18 6.66 -8.50
C VAL A 308 15.73 7.03 -8.81
N GLU A 309 15.12 7.84 -7.95
CA GLU A 309 13.76 8.37 -8.14
C GLU A 309 13.80 9.89 -8.40
N THR A 310 12.98 10.37 -9.34
CA THR A 310 12.92 11.78 -9.73
C THR A 310 11.87 12.59 -8.96
N HIS A 311 12.27 13.76 -8.44
CA HIS A 311 11.33 14.79 -7.99
C HIS A 311 11.16 15.87 -9.06
N VAL A 312 9.96 16.02 -9.62
CA VAL A 312 9.67 17.00 -10.69
C VAL A 312 8.57 17.94 -10.22
N ALA A 313 8.77 19.25 -10.39
CA ALA A 313 7.76 20.26 -10.08
C ALA A 313 7.83 21.43 -11.07
N GLY A 314 6.66 21.86 -11.55
CA GLY A 314 6.57 22.88 -12.60
C GLY A 314 7.22 22.45 -13.92
N GLY A 315 7.15 21.15 -14.24
CA GLY A 315 7.72 20.58 -15.47
C GLY A 315 9.24 20.58 -15.52
N ARG A 316 9.92 20.67 -14.38
CA ARG A 316 11.39 20.69 -14.25
C ARG A 316 11.85 19.73 -13.15
N LEU A 317 13.01 19.11 -13.35
CA LEU A 317 13.63 18.26 -12.33
C LEU A 317 14.12 19.13 -11.17
N ARG A 318 13.78 18.76 -9.94
CA ARG A 318 14.09 19.52 -8.72
C ARG A 318 15.03 18.79 -7.78
N GLY A 319 15.02 17.46 -7.84
CA GLY A 319 15.88 16.62 -7.02
C GLY A 319 15.82 15.17 -7.46
N LEU A 320 16.75 14.39 -6.93
CA LEU A 320 16.81 12.95 -7.09
C LEU A 320 16.94 12.32 -5.70
N PHE A 321 16.26 11.22 -5.49
CA PHE A 321 16.48 10.32 -4.35
C PHE A 321 17.33 9.14 -4.85
N LEU A 322 18.41 8.84 -4.14
CA LEU A 322 19.33 7.75 -4.45
C LEU A 322 19.22 6.71 -3.35
N GLU A 323 18.68 5.55 -3.68
CA GLU A 323 18.48 4.43 -2.76
C GLU A 323 19.49 3.31 -3.04
N PRO A 324 20.31 2.89 -2.06
CA PRO A 324 21.26 1.81 -2.25
C PRO A 324 20.59 0.42 -2.22
N MET A 325 20.72 -0.33 -3.31
CA MET A 325 20.18 -1.70 -3.46
C MET A 325 21.25 -2.76 -3.18
N ARG A 326 21.92 -2.65 -2.02
CA ARG A 326 23.09 -3.46 -1.59
C ARG A 326 24.36 -3.31 -2.46
N PRO A 327 24.79 -2.08 -2.74
CA PRO A 327 26.10 -1.89 -3.35
C PRO A 327 27.21 -2.37 -2.40
N SER A 328 28.32 -2.82 -2.99
CA SER A 328 29.61 -2.79 -2.31
C SER A 328 30.00 -1.35 -2.00
N GLU A 329 30.88 -1.15 -1.02
CA GLU A 329 31.41 0.18 -0.69
C GLU A 329 31.99 0.88 -1.93
N LYS A 330 32.66 0.13 -2.81
CA LYS A 330 33.24 0.64 -4.06
C LYS A 330 32.17 1.11 -5.04
N GLU A 331 31.10 0.34 -5.23
CA GLU A 331 30.00 0.68 -6.14
C GLU A 331 29.25 1.92 -5.64
N TRP A 332 28.92 1.97 -4.34
CA TRP A 332 28.26 3.13 -3.75
C TRP A 332 29.15 4.37 -3.80
N LYS A 333 30.45 4.21 -3.52
CA LYS A 333 31.42 5.28 -3.64
C LYS A 333 31.50 5.82 -5.07
N SER A 334 31.43 4.96 -6.09
CA SER A 334 31.43 5.39 -7.48
C SER A 334 30.21 6.27 -7.82
N ILE A 335 29.01 5.91 -7.34
CA ILE A 335 27.81 6.73 -7.53
C ILE A 335 27.96 8.07 -6.81
N THR A 336 28.32 8.03 -5.53
CA THR A 336 28.39 9.24 -4.68
C THR A 336 29.49 10.21 -5.14
N ASP A 337 30.65 9.71 -5.58
CA ASP A 337 31.72 10.53 -6.15
C ASP A 337 31.27 11.19 -7.46
N ALA A 338 30.54 10.47 -8.33
CA ALA A 338 30.04 11.01 -9.59
C ALA A 338 29.00 12.13 -9.36
N PHE A 339 28.06 11.94 -8.42
CA PHE A 339 27.09 12.97 -8.07
C PHE A 339 27.72 14.15 -7.32
N SER A 340 28.74 13.91 -6.51
CA SER A 340 29.53 14.99 -5.88
C SER A 340 30.24 15.83 -6.95
N ALA A 341 30.90 15.18 -7.91
CA ALA A 341 31.55 15.87 -9.04
C ALA A 341 30.56 16.61 -9.94
N LEU A 342 29.34 16.11 -10.09
CA LEU A 342 28.25 16.82 -10.77
C LEU A 342 27.83 18.06 -9.97
N GLY A 343 27.72 17.95 -8.65
CA GLY A 343 27.43 19.06 -7.74
C GLY A 343 28.52 20.14 -7.68
N GLU A 344 29.74 19.86 -8.13
CA GLU A 344 30.76 20.91 -8.32
C GLU A 344 30.53 21.73 -9.60
N LYS A 345 29.86 21.15 -10.60
CA LYS A 345 29.57 21.77 -11.91
C LYS A 345 28.21 22.48 -11.93
N LEU A 346 27.26 21.96 -11.15
CA LEU A 346 25.92 22.51 -10.98
C LEU A 346 25.82 23.17 -9.61
N PRO A 347 24.96 24.17 -9.39
CA PRO A 347 24.66 24.68 -8.05
C PRO A 347 23.80 23.67 -7.27
N ALA A 348 24.29 22.45 -7.10
CA ALA A 348 23.63 21.30 -6.49
C ALA A 348 24.59 20.54 -5.57
N HIS A 349 24.05 19.73 -4.67
CA HIS A 349 24.84 18.94 -3.74
C HIS A 349 24.13 17.63 -3.41
N LEU A 350 24.93 16.66 -2.96
CA LEU A 350 24.48 15.39 -2.44
C LEU A 350 24.45 15.47 -0.91
N ALA A 351 23.32 15.15 -0.29
CA ALA A 351 23.13 15.18 1.15
C ALA A 351 22.39 13.92 1.64
N ASN A 352 22.58 13.56 2.91
CA ASN A 352 21.78 12.51 3.54
C ASN A 352 20.37 13.04 3.77
N GLU A 353 19.37 12.16 3.75
CA GLU A 353 17.95 12.52 3.94
C GLU A 353 17.59 12.97 5.38
N ARG A 354 18.55 13.05 6.31
CA ARG A 354 18.31 13.31 7.74
C ARG A 354 18.08 14.75 8.13
#